data_AF-A0A925M8U5-F1
#
_entry.id   AF-A0A925M8U5-F1
#
_cell.length_a   1.000
_cell.length_b   1.000
_cell.length_c   1.000
_cell.angle_alpha   90.00
_cell.angle_beta   90.00
_cell.angle_gamma   90.00
#
_symmetry.space_group_name_H-M   'P 1'
#
loop_
_entity.id
_entity.type
_entity.pdbx_description
1 polymer ?
#
loop_
_entity_poly.entity_id
_entity_poly.type
_entity_poly.pdbx_seq_one_letter_code
_entity_poly.pdbx_strand_id
1 'polypeptide(L)'
;MKPQIIGPQQLSIPLGLQRLHLPDDFPDDLLRAASLRLGILSLVAAACWTLGIVLGHLAQAVLLPDSDWTRLNATDAMGGVSIIVSLALFAYTRLGEREPRFVLYLGLIYMVYTALALGTVFHWDPILPNSSLAPEISWIGAVVLMFAGIVPSKPRNTFVAGIIAVSMNPLNMLIARERGVWILEAPSSAMFMLYPDYILVGVAAVISYVMTNLGYQVRKAREIGSYKLGELLGRGGMGEVYKATHGMLARPAAIKLIRPEILGAVDEQAAQFMIARFRREAEVASKLRSQHTVELYDFGVTEDGTLYLVMEYLDGMDLESLVRENGPLPAGRVLFILRQVCES
;
A
#
# COMPACT_ATOMS: atom_id res chain seq x y z
N MET A 1 34.79 -47.01 27.34
CA MET A 1 34.26 -45.64 27.42
C MET A 1 34.14 -45.10 26.00
N LYS A 2 32.92 -44.80 25.54
CA LYS A 2 32.66 -44.24 24.20
C LYS A 2 32.78 -42.70 24.26
N PRO A 3 33.32 -42.04 23.22
CA PRO A 3 33.44 -40.59 23.19
C PRO A 3 32.07 -39.91 22.99
N GLN A 4 31.78 -38.90 23.82
CA GLN A 4 30.61 -38.03 23.69
C GLN A 4 30.84 -36.99 22.59
N ILE A 5 29.96 -37.00 21.58
CA ILE A 5 29.88 -35.98 20.53
C ILE A 5 29.00 -34.85 21.07
N ILE A 6 29.57 -33.66 21.24
CA ILE A 6 28.82 -32.43 21.55
C ILE A 6 28.22 -31.92 20.24
N GLY A 7 27.01 -32.37 19.92
CA GLY A 7 26.16 -31.77 18.89
C GLY A 7 25.31 -30.63 19.49
N PRO A 8 24.81 -29.69 18.67
CA PRO A 8 23.94 -28.63 19.14
C PRO A 8 22.66 -29.22 19.74
N GLN A 9 22.28 -28.75 20.94
CA GLN A 9 21.02 -29.12 21.58
C GLN A 9 19.85 -28.81 20.65
N GLN A 10 19.03 -29.80 20.34
CA GLN A 10 17.72 -29.58 19.74
C GLN A 10 16.92 -28.69 20.70
N LEU A 11 16.73 -27.42 20.32
CA LEU A 11 15.80 -26.53 20.99
C LEU A 11 14.41 -27.19 20.89
N SER A 12 13.95 -27.77 22.00
CA SER A 12 12.57 -28.20 22.13
C SER A 12 11.72 -26.93 22.13
N ILE A 13 11.00 -26.69 21.03
CA ILE A 13 10.01 -25.62 20.96
C ILE A 13 8.92 -25.97 21.98
N PRO A 14 8.68 -25.15 23.02
CA PRO A 14 7.58 -25.39 23.93
C PRO A 14 6.26 -25.28 23.16
N LEU A 15 5.48 -26.35 23.18
CA LEU A 15 4.09 -26.39 22.68
C LEU A 15 3.23 -25.48 23.56
N GLY A 16 3.29 -24.18 23.30
CA GLY A 16 2.48 -23.19 24.02
C GLY A 16 3.08 -21.79 24.06
N LEU A 17 3.34 -21.18 22.91
CA LEU A 17 3.62 -19.74 22.66
C LEU A 17 3.89 -19.66 21.13
N GLN A 18 3.20 -18.94 20.26
CA GLN A 18 2.28 -17.81 20.36
C GLN A 18 1.26 -17.98 19.24
N ARG A 19 0.00 -17.57 19.48
CA ARG A 19 -0.84 -17.07 18.39
C ARG A 19 0.04 -16.12 17.58
N LEU A 20 0.25 -16.40 16.29
CA LEU A 20 0.83 -15.41 15.37
C LEU A 20 0.02 -14.13 15.57
N HIS A 21 0.54 -13.20 16.36
CA HIS A 21 0.13 -11.81 16.28
C HIS A 21 0.63 -11.40 14.90
N LEU A 22 -0.21 -11.58 13.88
CA LEU A 22 -0.15 -10.73 12.71
C LEU A 22 -0.04 -9.33 13.28
N PRO A 23 1.09 -8.61 13.12
CA PRO A 23 1.21 -7.30 13.71
C PRO A 23 0.02 -6.51 13.19
N ASP A 24 -0.79 -6.03 14.14
CA ASP A 24 -2.13 -5.47 13.93
C ASP A 24 -2.10 -4.16 13.13
N ASP A 25 -0.90 -3.76 12.69
CA ASP A 25 -0.56 -2.47 12.18
C ASP A 25 0.08 -2.60 10.79
N PHE A 26 -0.50 -1.85 9.84
CA PHE A 26 0.08 -1.66 8.53
C PHE A 26 1.50 -1.06 8.67
N PRO A 27 2.48 -1.50 7.86
CA PRO A 27 3.83 -0.95 7.92
C PRO A 27 3.84 0.53 7.49
N ASP A 28 4.68 1.32 8.14
CA ASP A 28 4.72 2.79 7.96
C ASP A 28 4.94 3.22 6.51
N ASP A 29 5.67 2.43 5.72
CA ASP A 29 5.93 2.70 4.30
C ASP A 29 4.65 2.59 3.44
N LEU A 30 3.80 1.58 3.71
CA LEU A 30 2.50 1.44 3.04
C LEU A 30 1.50 2.48 3.51
N LEU A 31 1.54 2.81 4.80
CA LEU A 31 0.72 3.86 5.36
C LEU A 31 1.08 5.25 4.79
N ARG A 32 2.39 5.53 4.61
CA ARG A 32 2.89 6.74 3.94
C ARG A 32 2.46 6.79 2.47
N ALA A 33 2.58 5.69 1.74
CA ALA A 33 2.10 5.59 0.36
C ALA A 33 0.58 5.78 0.25
N ALA A 34 -0.18 5.26 1.22
CA ALA A 34 -1.62 5.44 1.31
C ALA A 34 -2.01 6.90 1.61
N SER A 35 -1.27 7.57 2.49
CA SER A 35 -1.42 9.01 2.76
C SER A 35 -1.24 9.84 1.49
N LEU A 36 -0.23 9.52 0.67
CA LEU A 36 -0.01 10.17 -0.62
C LEU A 36 -1.19 9.97 -1.59
N ARG A 37 -1.71 8.73 -1.67
CA ARG A 37 -2.88 8.40 -2.49
C ARG A 37 -4.13 9.17 -2.04
N LEU A 38 -4.35 9.29 -0.73
CA LEU A 38 -5.46 10.09 -0.18
C LEU A 38 -5.32 11.57 -0.57
N GLY A 39 -4.11 12.12 -0.52
CA GLY A 39 -3.83 13.47 -1.01
C GLY A 39 -4.23 13.63 -2.48
N ILE A 40 -3.73 12.75 -3.36
CA ILE A 40 -4.10 12.77 -4.79
C ILE A 40 -5.62 12.67 -4.97
N LEU A 41 -6.28 11.76 -4.25
CA LEU A 41 -7.73 11.58 -4.30
C LEU A 41 -8.48 12.85 -3.92
N SER A 42 -8.08 13.53 -2.85
CA SER A 42 -8.69 14.80 -2.43
C SER A 42 -8.48 15.92 -3.46
N LEU A 43 -7.33 15.96 -4.14
CA LEU A 43 -7.10 16.91 -5.23
C LEU A 43 -7.98 16.60 -6.46
N VAL A 44 -8.11 15.32 -6.83
CA VAL A 44 -9.00 14.89 -7.91
C VAL A 44 -10.45 15.23 -7.57
N ALA A 45 -10.87 15.01 -6.33
CA ALA A 45 -12.21 15.39 -5.87
C ALA A 45 -12.45 16.91 -5.96
N ALA A 46 -11.48 17.74 -5.56
CA ALA A 46 -11.57 19.20 -5.74
C ALA A 46 -11.74 19.59 -7.22
N ALA A 47 -10.99 18.94 -8.11
CA ALA A 47 -11.11 19.17 -9.55
C ALA A 47 -12.48 18.70 -10.08
N CYS A 48 -12.98 17.54 -9.66
CA CYS A 48 -14.30 17.03 -10.04
C CYS A 48 -15.43 17.96 -9.57
N TRP A 49 -15.37 18.49 -8.34
CA TRP A 49 -16.34 19.46 -7.86
C TRP A 49 -16.31 20.76 -8.68
N THR A 50 -15.11 21.28 -8.96
CA THR A 50 -14.93 22.47 -9.78
C THR A 50 -15.50 22.27 -11.18
N LEU A 51 -15.17 21.13 -11.80
CA LEU A 51 -15.65 20.77 -13.12
C LEU A 51 -17.17 20.57 -13.13
N GLY A 52 -17.73 19.95 -12.09
CA GLY A 52 -19.18 19.76 -11.95
C GLY A 52 -19.94 21.08 -11.94
N ILE A 53 -19.46 22.08 -11.19
CA ILE A 53 -20.05 23.43 -11.17
C ILE A 53 -19.95 24.07 -12.56
N VAL A 54 -18.73 24.12 -13.14
CA VAL A 54 -18.49 24.78 -14.44
C VAL A 54 -19.32 24.13 -15.56
N LEU A 55 -19.31 22.80 -15.64
CA LEU A 55 -20.10 22.06 -16.64
C LEU A 55 -21.60 22.18 -16.39
N GLY A 56 -22.04 22.29 -15.12
CA GLY A 56 -23.44 22.55 -14.77
C GLY A 56 -23.93 23.88 -15.35
N HIS A 57 -23.19 24.97 -15.09
CA HIS A 57 -23.51 26.29 -15.65
C HIS A 57 -23.43 26.31 -17.19
N LEU A 58 -22.43 25.65 -17.79
CA LEU A 58 -22.31 25.53 -19.24
C LEU A 58 -23.51 24.76 -19.84
N ALA A 59 -23.89 23.64 -19.22
CA ALA A 59 -25.05 22.86 -19.64
C ALA A 59 -26.34 23.68 -19.53
N GLN A 60 -26.50 24.46 -18.46
CA GLN A 60 -27.62 25.37 -18.31
C GLN A 60 -27.64 26.46 -19.41
N ALA A 61 -26.48 27.05 -19.74
CA ALA A 61 -26.37 28.04 -20.81
C ALA A 61 -26.75 27.48 -22.20
N VAL A 62 -26.46 26.20 -22.45
CA VAL A 62 -26.76 25.53 -23.73
C VAL A 62 -28.19 25.01 -23.79
N LEU A 63 -28.67 24.39 -22.71
CA LEU A 63 -29.97 23.70 -22.68
C LEU A 63 -31.14 24.63 -22.34
N LEU A 64 -30.88 25.71 -21.59
CA LEU A 64 -31.88 26.68 -21.14
C LEU A 64 -31.39 28.11 -21.45
N PRO A 65 -31.40 28.55 -22.73
CA PRO A 65 -30.82 29.82 -23.16
C PRO A 65 -31.43 31.06 -22.49
N ASP A 66 -32.70 30.97 -22.08
CA ASP A 66 -33.44 32.05 -21.42
C ASP A 66 -33.20 32.09 -19.89
N SER A 67 -32.42 31.15 -19.34
CA SER A 67 -32.13 31.10 -17.91
C SER A 67 -30.90 31.95 -17.56
N ASP A 68 -30.90 32.53 -16.35
CA ASP A 68 -29.77 33.29 -15.83
C ASP A 68 -28.64 32.35 -15.37
N TRP A 69 -27.96 31.75 -16.34
CA TRP A 69 -26.94 30.73 -16.15
C TRP A 69 -25.68 31.24 -15.41
N THR A 70 -25.52 32.56 -15.27
CA THR A 70 -24.38 33.15 -14.54
C THR A 70 -24.60 33.25 -13.04
N ARG A 71 -25.84 33.05 -12.59
CA ARG A 71 -26.20 33.20 -11.19
C ARG A 71 -25.76 31.98 -10.37
N LEU A 72 -25.01 32.23 -9.30
CA LEU A 72 -24.61 31.21 -8.34
C LEU A 72 -25.82 30.79 -7.48
N ASN A 73 -26.02 29.48 -7.40
CA ASN A 73 -27.08 28.83 -6.64
C ASN A 73 -26.53 28.17 -5.36
N ALA A 74 -27.44 27.65 -4.53
CA ALA A 74 -27.06 27.00 -3.28
C ALA A 74 -26.23 25.72 -3.49
N THR A 75 -26.46 24.99 -4.59
CA THR A 75 -25.65 23.82 -5.00
C THR A 75 -24.22 24.20 -5.33
N ASP A 76 -23.99 25.36 -5.96
CA ASP A 76 -22.64 25.88 -6.26
C ASP A 76 -21.90 26.25 -4.98
N ALA A 77 -22.59 26.83 -4.01
CA ALA A 77 -22.01 27.12 -2.69
C ALA A 77 -21.58 25.83 -1.97
N MET A 78 -22.40 24.77 -2.02
CA MET A 78 -22.05 23.46 -1.44
C MET A 78 -20.86 22.82 -2.14
N GLY A 79 -20.82 22.90 -3.48
CA GLY A 79 -19.67 22.46 -4.26
C GLY A 79 -18.41 23.26 -3.90
N GLY A 80 -18.54 24.58 -3.73
CA GLY A 80 -17.46 25.46 -3.25
C GLY A 80 -16.90 25.04 -1.89
N VAL A 81 -17.77 24.75 -0.91
CA VAL A 81 -17.35 24.21 0.39
C VAL A 81 -16.62 22.88 0.22
N SER A 82 -17.12 22.01 -0.67
CA SER A 82 -16.52 20.71 -0.93
C SER A 82 -15.14 20.83 -1.59
N ILE A 83 -14.93 21.80 -2.48
CA ILE A 83 -13.62 22.16 -3.04
C ILE A 83 -12.67 22.58 -1.91
N ILE A 84 -13.10 23.47 -1.02
CA ILE A 84 -12.28 23.96 0.10
C ILE A 84 -11.88 22.80 1.02
N VAL A 85 -12.83 21.95 1.43
CA VAL A 85 -12.54 20.79 2.29
C VAL A 85 -11.56 19.82 1.60
N SER A 86 -11.73 19.60 0.31
CA SER A 86 -10.86 18.72 -0.48
C SER A 86 -9.43 19.28 -0.62
N LEU A 87 -9.29 20.59 -0.86
CA LEU A 87 -7.98 21.26 -0.91
C LEU A 87 -7.32 21.34 0.48
N ALA A 88 -8.12 21.53 1.54
CA ALA A 88 -7.62 21.52 2.92
C ALA A 88 -7.08 20.13 3.29
N LEU A 89 -7.79 19.06 2.93
CA LEU A 89 -7.30 17.70 3.11
C LEU A 89 -6.03 17.44 2.29
N PHE A 90 -5.98 17.88 1.02
CA PHE A 90 -4.79 17.78 0.19
C PHE A 90 -3.58 18.47 0.84
N ALA A 91 -3.75 19.73 1.26
CA ALA A 91 -2.71 20.48 1.95
C ALA A 91 -2.30 19.78 3.25
N TYR A 92 -3.26 19.28 4.03
CA TYR A 92 -3.01 18.53 5.25
C TYR A 92 -2.15 17.28 5.02
N THR A 93 -2.42 16.51 3.95
CA THR A 93 -1.60 15.33 3.59
C THR A 93 -0.18 15.66 3.12
N ARG A 94 0.10 16.93 2.77
CA ARG A 94 1.40 17.41 2.27
C ARG A 94 2.24 18.14 3.33
N LEU A 95 1.61 18.59 4.43
CA LEU A 95 2.26 19.43 5.44
C LEU A 95 2.86 18.58 6.58
N GLY A 96 4.14 18.21 6.43
CA GLY A 96 5.00 17.64 7.49
C GLY A 96 4.90 16.12 7.68
N GLU A 97 5.76 15.57 8.53
CA GLU A 97 5.64 14.16 8.94
C GLU A 97 4.42 14.01 9.86
N ARG A 98 3.44 13.21 9.43
CA ARG A 98 2.19 12.93 10.16
C ARG A 98 2.09 11.47 10.51
N GLU A 99 1.38 11.18 11.60
CA GLU A 99 1.03 9.82 11.94
C GLU A 99 0.14 9.23 10.84
N PRO A 100 0.61 8.23 10.08
CA PRO A 100 -0.09 7.80 8.88
C PRO A 100 -1.47 7.19 9.16
N ARG A 101 -1.66 6.60 10.35
CA ARG A 101 -2.94 6.01 10.79
C ARG A 101 -4.04 7.05 10.92
N PHE A 102 -3.71 8.20 11.50
CA PHE A 102 -4.65 9.30 11.65
C PHE A 102 -5.13 9.79 10.29
N VAL A 103 -4.23 9.88 9.30
CA VAL A 103 -4.56 10.28 7.93
C VAL A 103 -5.51 9.29 7.26
N LEU A 104 -5.36 7.98 7.50
CA LEU A 104 -6.31 6.98 6.99
C LEU A 104 -7.72 7.11 7.59
N TYR A 105 -7.81 7.33 8.90
CA TYR A 105 -9.12 7.60 9.54
C TYR A 105 -9.75 8.89 8.99
N LEU A 106 -8.94 9.92 8.78
CA LEU A 106 -9.37 11.16 8.15
C LEU A 106 -9.89 10.90 6.72
N GLY A 107 -9.28 9.97 5.98
CA GLY A 107 -9.77 9.52 4.68
C GLY A 107 -11.16 8.87 4.74
N LEU A 108 -11.42 8.01 5.73
CA LEU A 108 -12.75 7.41 5.94
C LEU A 108 -13.80 8.47 6.34
N ILE A 109 -13.42 9.43 7.19
CA ILE A 109 -14.29 10.56 7.55
C ILE A 109 -14.61 11.41 6.30
N TYR A 110 -13.60 11.67 5.49
CA TYR A 110 -13.75 12.42 4.25
C TYR A 110 -14.63 11.70 3.21
N MET A 111 -14.58 10.36 3.15
CA MET A 111 -15.51 9.57 2.35
C MET A 111 -16.97 9.80 2.79
N VAL A 112 -17.24 9.76 4.11
CA VAL A 112 -18.58 10.01 4.66
C VAL A 112 -19.03 11.45 4.36
N TYR A 113 -18.14 12.42 4.55
CA TYR A 113 -18.41 13.82 4.19
C TYR A 113 -18.74 13.98 2.70
N THR A 114 -17.97 13.36 1.82
CA THR A 114 -18.19 13.41 0.37
C THR A 114 -19.54 12.80 0.00
N ALA A 115 -19.91 11.70 0.64
CA ALA A 115 -21.23 11.08 0.46
C ALA A 115 -22.38 11.98 0.92
N LEU A 116 -22.21 12.66 2.06
CA LEU A 116 -23.16 13.64 2.55
C LEU A 116 -23.32 14.80 1.56
N ALA A 117 -22.22 15.41 1.12
CA ALA A 117 -22.21 16.53 0.19
C ALA A 117 -22.86 16.17 -1.16
N LEU A 118 -22.51 15.01 -1.73
CA LEU A 118 -23.14 14.51 -2.95
C LEU A 118 -24.64 14.28 -2.76
N GLY A 119 -25.05 13.62 -1.68
CA GLY A 119 -26.47 13.41 -1.38
C GLY A 119 -27.24 14.72 -1.23
N THR A 120 -26.65 15.73 -0.59
CA THR A 120 -27.30 17.04 -0.44
C THR A 120 -27.48 17.72 -1.80
N VAL A 121 -26.49 17.64 -2.70
CA VAL A 121 -26.56 18.23 -4.04
C VAL A 121 -27.58 17.51 -4.92
N PHE A 122 -27.57 16.17 -4.95
CA PHE A 122 -28.51 15.40 -5.78
C PHE A 122 -29.97 15.53 -5.36
N HIS A 123 -30.23 15.76 -4.07
CA HIS A 123 -31.59 15.90 -3.53
C HIS A 123 -31.96 17.37 -3.23
N TRP A 124 -31.20 18.34 -3.75
CA TRP A 124 -31.43 19.75 -3.48
C TRP A 124 -32.68 20.30 -4.20
N ASP A 125 -32.88 19.87 -5.44
CA ASP A 125 -33.92 20.35 -6.35
C ASP A 125 -35.11 19.37 -6.46
N PRO A 126 -36.30 19.87 -6.87
CA PRO A 126 -37.49 19.03 -7.05
C PRO A 126 -37.29 18.00 -8.16
N ILE A 127 -37.80 16.79 -7.93
CA ILE A 127 -37.80 15.77 -8.98
C ILE A 127 -38.82 16.14 -10.06
N LEU A 128 -38.48 15.86 -11.32
CA LEU A 128 -39.41 15.97 -12.42
C LEU A 128 -40.65 15.07 -12.21
N PRO A 129 -41.85 15.54 -12.57
CA PRO A 129 -43.05 14.71 -12.53
C PRO A 129 -42.84 13.43 -13.38
N ASN A 130 -43.21 12.26 -12.84
CA ASN A 130 -43.10 10.92 -13.44
C ASN A 130 -41.72 10.23 -13.41
N SER A 131 -40.78 10.67 -12.58
CA SER A 131 -39.57 9.87 -12.28
C SER A 131 -39.93 8.56 -11.57
N SER A 132 -39.53 7.41 -12.11
CA SER A 132 -39.72 6.11 -11.48
C SER A 132 -38.78 5.92 -10.29
N LEU A 133 -39.31 5.52 -9.13
CA LEU A 133 -38.53 5.12 -7.94
C LEU A 133 -37.95 3.71 -8.10
N ALA A 134 -37.14 3.50 -9.13
CA ALA A 134 -36.47 2.23 -9.37
C ALA A 134 -35.21 2.11 -8.49
N PRO A 135 -34.77 0.88 -8.15
CA PRO A 135 -33.50 0.68 -7.49
C PRO A 135 -32.34 1.18 -8.38
N GLU A 136 -31.48 2.03 -7.82
CA GLU A 136 -30.37 2.64 -8.55
C GLU A 136 -29.05 2.50 -7.80
N ILE A 137 -27.95 2.38 -8.55
CA ILE A 137 -26.60 2.54 -8.01
C ILE A 137 -26.30 4.03 -8.02
N SER A 138 -26.03 4.61 -6.85
CA SER A 138 -25.74 6.03 -6.77
C SER A 138 -24.24 6.32 -6.97
N TRP A 139 -23.93 7.57 -7.23
CA TRP A 139 -22.55 8.09 -7.20
C TRP A 139 -21.87 7.87 -5.84
N ILE A 140 -22.64 7.73 -4.75
CA ILE A 140 -22.11 7.44 -3.42
C ILE A 140 -21.58 6.00 -3.36
N GLY A 141 -22.27 5.04 -3.98
CA GLY A 141 -21.79 3.66 -4.12
C GLY A 141 -20.45 3.59 -4.85
N ALA A 142 -20.30 4.35 -5.95
CA ALA A 142 -19.03 4.47 -6.67
C ALA A 142 -17.91 5.08 -5.82
N VAL A 143 -18.20 6.13 -5.04
CA VAL A 143 -17.25 6.73 -4.10
C VAL A 143 -16.76 5.72 -3.06
N VAL A 144 -17.67 4.94 -2.46
CA VAL A 144 -17.29 3.92 -1.47
C VAL A 144 -16.36 2.86 -2.06
N LEU A 145 -16.64 2.37 -3.26
CA LEU A 145 -15.77 1.41 -3.95
C LEU A 145 -14.38 2.01 -4.25
N MET A 146 -14.34 3.25 -4.74
CA MET A 146 -13.11 3.97 -5.03
C MET A 146 -12.24 4.14 -3.78
N PHE A 147 -12.83 4.56 -2.66
CA PHE A 147 -12.10 4.70 -1.40
C PHE A 147 -11.58 3.35 -0.89
N ALA A 148 -12.35 2.27 -1.01
CA ALA A 148 -11.90 0.95 -0.60
C ALA A 148 -10.68 0.44 -1.38
N GLY A 149 -10.56 0.79 -2.67
CA GLY A 149 -9.41 0.44 -3.50
C GLY A 149 -8.18 1.32 -3.25
N ILE A 150 -8.38 2.59 -2.91
CA ILE A 150 -7.29 3.59 -2.82
C ILE A 150 -6.76 3.74 -1.40
N VAL A 151 -7.65 3.73 -0.39
CA VAL A 151 -7.34 3.96 1.02
C VAL A 151 -7.34 2.61 1.75
N PRO A 152 -6.17 1.97 1.93
CA PRO A 152 -6.08 0.69 2.62
C PRO A 152 -6.53 0.85 4.08
N SER A 153 -7.63 0.20 4.43
CA SER A 153 -8.16 0.17 5.78
C SER A 153 -8.55 -1.26 6.14
N LYS A 154 -8.66 -1.57 7.44
CA LYS A 154 -9.13 -2.90 7.86
C LYS A 154 -10.55 -3.11 7.30
N PRO A 155 -10.91 -4.29 6.78
CA PRO A 155 -12.22 -4.54 6.17
C PRO A 155 -13.39 -4.12 7.05
N ARG A 156 -13.27 -4.31 8.38
CA ARG A 156 -14.25 -3.83 9.36
C ARG A 156 -14.45 -2.31 9.33
N ASN A 157 -13.37 -1.55 9.25
CA ASN A 157 -13.42 -0.08 9.24
C ASN A 157 -14.02 0.42 7.92
N THR A 158 -13.62 -0.17 6.78
CA THR A 158 -14.22 0.13 5.47
C THR A 158 -15.71 -0.21 5.46
N PHE A 159 -16.10 -1.35 6.03
CA PHE A 159 -17.51 -1.75 6.12
C PHE A 159 -18.33 -0.75 6.95
N VAL A 160 -17.89 -0.42 8.17
CA VAL A 160 -18.59 0.53 9.05
C VAL A 160 -18.68 1.91 8.41
N ALA A 161 -17.57 2.44 7.90
CA ALA A 161 -17.55 3.74 7.24
C ALA A 161 -18.38 3.74 5.95
N GLY A 162 -18.39 2.64 5.19
CA GLY A 162 -19.18 2.46 3.98
C GLY A 162 -20.69 2.44 4.26
N ILE A 163 -21.15 1.74 5.31
CA ILE A 163 -22.55 1.77 5.74
C ILE A 163 -22.96 3.21 6.11
N ILE A 164 -22.13 3.91 6.89
CA ILE A 164 -22.41 5.30 7.27
C ILE A 164 -22.48 6.18 6.01
N ALA A 165 -21.52 6.06 5.10
CA ALA A 165 -21.45 6.85 3.87
C ALA A 165 -22.68 6.63 2.97
N VAL A 166 -23.03 5.38 2.66
CA VAL A 166 -24.21 5.07 1.84
C VAL A 166 -25.50 5.54 2.51
N SER A 167 -25.59 5.45 3.84
CA SER A 167 -26.74 5.95 4.60
C SER A 167 -26.92 7.47 4.55
N MET A 168 -25.92 8.24 4.12
CA MET A 168 -26.07 9.68 3.90
C MET A 168 -27.03 9.98 2.76
N ASN A 169 -27.20 9.07 1.81
CA ASN A 169 -28.10 9.26 0.69
C ASN A 169 -29.59 9.25 1.11
N PRO A 170 -30.12 8.19 1.76
CA PRO A 170 -31.50 8.20 2.26
C PRO A 170 -31.72 9.28 3.34
N LEU A 171 -30.69 9.63 4.12
CA LEU A 171 -30.77 10.75 5.07
C LEU A 171 -31.07 12.07 4.34
N ASN A 172 -30.37 12.36 3.25
CA ASN A 172 -30.62 13.56 2.45
C ASN A 172 -31.99 13.53 1.77
N MET A 173 -32.46 12.36 1.31
CA MET A 173 -33.82 12.21 0.76
C MET A 173 -34.90 12.52 1.81
N LEU A 174 -34.70 12.10 3.06
CA LEU A 174 -35.62 12.42 4.16
C LEU A 174 -35.61 13.93 4.46
N ILE A 175 -34.44 14.58 4.43
CA ILE A 175 -34.35 16.03 4.58
C ILE A 175 -35.06 16.74 3.42
N ALA A 176 -34.91 16.25 2.19
CA ALA A 176 -35.60 16.81 1.01
C ALA A 176 -37.13 16.64 1.08
N ARG A 177 -37.60 15.54 1.69
CA ARG A 177 -39.02 15.32 2.01
C ARG A 177 -39.57 16.34 2.99
N GLU A 178 -38.87 16.58 4.10
CA GLU A 178 -39.26 17.58 5.10
C GLU A 178 -39.26 19.01 4.52
N ARG A 179 -38.41 19.27 3.53
CA ARG A 179 -38.41 20.54 2.78
C ARG A 179 -39.57 20.65 1.76
N GLY A 180 -40.38 19.60 1.60
CA GLY A 180 -41.49 19.56 0.63
C GLY A 180 -41.05 19.42 -0.83
N VAL A 181 -39.78 19.09 -1.07
CA VAL A 181 -39.18 19.00 -2.41
C VAL A 181 -39.35 17.60 -3.01
N TRP A 182 -39.34 16.57 -2.15
CA TRP A 182 -39.50 15.17 -2.52
C TRP A 182 -40.76 14.57 -1.90
N ILE A 183 -41.57 13.88 -2.69
CA ILE A 183 -42.76 13.16 -2.22
C ILE A 183 -42.39 11.69 -2.04
N LEU A 184 -41.99 11.33 -0.81
CA LEU A 184 -41.80 9.93 -0.41
C LEU A 184 -43.04 9.44 0.34
N GLU A 185 -43.72 8.42 -0.21
CA GLU A 185 -44.89 7.78 0.40
C GLU A 185 -44.56 7.21 1.78
N ALA A 186 -43.41 6.54 1.91
CA ALA A 186 -42.89 6.01 3.17
C ALA A 186 -41.39 6.33 3.32
N PRO A 187 -40.90 6.60 4.55
CA PRO A 187 -39.46 6.77 4.81
C PRO A 187 -38.61 5.57 4.37
N SER A 188 -39.17 4.36 4.46
CA SER A 188 -38.51 3.12 4.05
C SER A 188 -38.28 3.05 2.53
N SER A 189 -39.06 3.77 1.73
CA SER A 189 -38.93 3.76 0.26
C SER A 189 -37.54 4.26 -0.19
N ALA A 190 -36.95 5.21 0.55
CA ALA A 190 -35.59 5.68 0.28
C ALA A 190 -34.54 4.58 0.50
N MET A 191 -34.74 3.70 1.51
CA MET A 191 -33.84 2.58 1.77
C MET A 191 -33.96 1.49 0.72
N PHE A 192 -35.19 1.17 0.27
CA PHE A 192 -35.42 0.19 -0.79
C PHE A 192 -34.97 0.68 -2.17
N MET A 193 -34.98 1.99 -2.43
CA MET A 193 -34.43 2.54 -3.68
C MET A 193 -32.92 2.38 -3.76
N LEU A 194 -32.23 2.39 -2.61
CA LEU A 194 -30.77 2.48 -2.53
C LEU A 194 -30.12 1.21 -1.98
N TYR A 195 -30.86 0.09 -1.88
CA TYR A 195 -30.28 -1.19 -1.47
C TYR A 195 -29.05 -1.63 -2.30
N PRO A 196 -28.94 -1.32 -3.62
CA PRO A 196 -27.75 -1.67 -4.39
C PRO A 196 -26.46 -1.07 -3.81
N ASP A 197 -26.50 0.15 -3.28
CA ASP A 197 -25.33 0.78 -2.67
C ASP A 197 -24.88 0.05 -1.40
N TYR A 198 -25.80 -0.51 -0.62
CA TYR A 198 -25.46 -1.34 0.55
C TYR A 198 -24.80 -2.66 0.14
N ILE A 199 -25.18 -3.24 -1.00
CA ILE A 199 -24.47 -4.39 -1.59
C ILE A 199 -23.03 -3.99 -1.95
N LEU A 200 -22.84 -2.79 -2.51
CA LEU A 200 -21.52 -2.28 -2.84
C LEU A 200 -20.62 -2.06 -1.61
N VAL A 201 -21.18 -1.82 -0.42
CA VAL A 201 -20.39 -1.81 0.83
C VAL A 201 -19.78 -3.19 1.12
N GLY A 202 -20.52 -4.26 0.85
CA GLY A 202 -19.99 -5.63 0.94
C GLY A 202 -18.84 -5.86 -0.03
N VAL A 203 -19.00 -5.41 -1.28
CA VAL A 203 -17.94 -5.47 -2.31
C VAL A 203 -16.72 -4.64 -1.88
N ALA A 204 -16.94 -3.44 -1.36
CA ALA A 204 -15.89 -2.56 -0.84
C ALA A 204 -15.10 -3.24 0.30
N ALA A 205 -15.77 -3.95 1.21
CA ALA A 205 -15.09 -4.71 2.26
C ALA A 205 -14.21 -5.84 1.70
N VAL A 206 -14.65 -6.52 0.63
CA VAL A 206 -13.85 -7.53 -0.08
C VAL A 206 -12.64 -6.90 -0.76
N ILE A 207 -12.81 -5.77 -1.46
CA ILE A 207 -11.69 -5.01 -2.06
C ILE A 207 -10.68 -4.63 -0.97
N SER A 208 -11.16 -4.11 0.16
CA SER A 208 -10.34 -3.74 1.31
C SER A 208 -9.57 -4.94 1.88
N TYR A 209 -10.20 -6.12 1.92
CA TYR A 209 -9.56 -7.37 2.35
C TYR A 209 -8.43 -7.76 1.41
N VAL A 210 -8.70 -7.78 0.10
CA VAL A 210 -7.69 -8.12 -0.93
C VAL A 210 -6.53 -7.14 -0.89
N MET A 211 -6.80 -5.84 -0.82
CA MET A 211 -5.76 -4.80 -0.74
C MET A 211 -4.89 -4.93 0.51
N THR A 212 -5.52 -5.20 1.66
CA THR A 212 -4.80 -5.41 2.92
C THR A 212 -3.92 -6.65 2.86
N ASN A 213 -4.43 -7.73 2.25
CA ASN A 213 -3.70 -9.00 2.13
C ASN A 213 -2.55 -8.92 1.11
N LEU A 214 -2.72 -8.21 -0.01
CA LEU A 214 -1.65 -7.92 -0.97
C LEU A 214 -0.53 -7.10 -0.30
N GLY A 215 -0.89 -6.09 0.50
CA GLY A 215 0.08 -5.31 1.28
C GLY A 215 0.89 -6.19 2.25
N TYR A 216 0.25 -7.19 2.86
CA TYR A 216 0.93 -8.15 3.74
C TYR A 216 1.91 -9.05 2.98
N GLN A 217 1.54 -9.57 1.80
CA GLN A 217 2.45 -10.41 1.01
C GLN A 217 3.67 -9.64 0.49
N VAL A 218 3.49 -8.37 0.08
CA VAL A 218 4.62 -7.50 -0.29
C VAL A 218 5.54 -7.23 0.91
N ARG A 219 5.02 -7.17 2.14
CA ARG A 219 5.85 -7.06 3.35
C ARG A 219 6.65 -8.32 3.62
N LYS A 220 6.01 -9.49 3.54
CA LYS A 220 6.70 -10.77 3.70
C LYS A 220 7.79 -10.95 2.64
N ALA A 221 7.58 -10.47 1.43
CA ALA A 221 8.62 -10.45 0.39
C ALA A 221 9.78 -9.48 0.70
N ARG A 222 9.60 -8.49 1.58
CA ARG A 222 10.63 -7.55 2.04
C ARG A 222 11.29 -7.94 3.36
N GLU A 223 10.79 -8.93 4.06
CA GLU A 223 11.36 -9.44 5.32
C GLU A 223 11.94 -10.83 5.08
N ILE A 224 13.26 -10.95 5.18
CA ILE A 224 13.97 -12.23 5.00
C ILE A 224 14.63 -12.60 6.31
N GLY A 225 14.10 -13.63 6.97
CA GLY A 225 14.50 -13.99 8.32
C GLY A 225 14.32 -12.80 9.27
N SER A 226 15.41 -12.40 9.95
CA SER A 226 15.43 -11.26 10.88
C SER A 226 15.77 -9.91 10.22
N TYR A 227 15.78 -9.84 8.88
CA TYR A 227 16.27 -8.68 8.14
C TYR A 227 15.18 -8.02 7.30
N LYS A 228 15.15 -6.67 7.32
CA LYS A 228 14.32 -5.86 6.43
C LYS A 228 15.13 -5.47 5.18
N LEU A 229 14.65 -5.85 4.00
CA LEU A 229 15.21 -5.43 2.71
C LEU A 229 14.96 -3.94 2.47
N GLY A 230 16.01 -3.25 2.06
CA GLY A 230 16.04 -1.85 1.66
C GLY A 230 16.21 -1.71 0.14
N GLU A 231 17.12 -0.83 -0.27
CA GLU A 231 17.38 -0.54 -1.68
C GLU A 231 18.17 -1.66 -2.38
N LEU A 232 18.00 -1.77 -3.71
CA LEU A 232 18.78 -2.68 -4.55
C LEU A 232 20.19 -2.08 -4.76
N LEU A 233 21.22 -2.82 -4.36
CA LEU A 233 22.63 -2.44 -4.54
C LEU A 233 23.18 -2.86 -5.90
N GLY A 234 22.71 -4.00 -6.43
CA GLY A 234 23.18 -4.49 -7.72
C GLY A 234 22.46 -5.75 -8.21
N ARG A 235 22.56 -6.01 -9.52
CA ARG A 235 22.07 -7.23 -10.17
C ARG A 235 23.22 -7.93 -10.87
N GLY A 236 23.33 -9.23 -10.68
CA GLY A 236 24.31 -10.08 -11.37
C GLY A 236 23.66 -11.33 -11.96
N GLY A 237 24.43 -12.14 -12.67
CA GLY A 237 23.90 -13.33 -13.37
C GLY A 237 23.25 -14.38 -12.47
N MET A 238 23.59 -14.40 -11.18
CA MET A 238 23.02 -15.37 -10.21
C MET A 238 21.91 -14.78 -9.34
N GLY A 239 21.56 -13.50 -9.50
CA GLY A 239 20.51 -12.87 -8.70
C GLY A 239 20.74 -11.40 -8.33
N GLU A 240 20.08 -10.95 -7.28
CA GLU A 240 20.00 -9.56 -6.87
C GLU A 240 20.62 -9.35 -5.49
N VAL A 241 21.28 -8.21 -5.24
CA VAL A 241 21.83 -7.84 -3.94
C VAL A 241 21.13 -6.59 -3.42
N TYR A 242 20.58 -6.67 -2.22
CA TYR A 242 19.87 -5.58 -1.56
C TYR A 242 20.63 -5.14 -0.30
N LYS A 243 20.57 -3.85 0.00
CA LYS A 243 20.87 -3.35 1.34
C LYS A 243 19.78 -3.85 2.28
N ALA A 244 20.15 -4.20 3.50
CA ALA A 244 19.21 -4.65 4.50
C ALA A 244 19.60 -4.14 5.89
N THR A 245 18.68 -4.25 6.84
CA THR A 245 18.94 -3.90 8.24
C THR A 245 18.42 -5.01 9.13
N HIS A 246 19.24 -5.48 10.07
CA HIS A 246 18.82 -6.48 11.05
C HIS A 246 17.83 -5.88 12.03
N GLY A 247 16.63 -6.45 12.16
CA GLY A 247 15.50 -5.85 12.89
C GLY A 247 15.78 -5.55 14.37
N MET A 248 16.56 -6.39 15.05
CA MET A 248 16.88 -6.21 16.48
C MET A 248 18.18 -5.45 16.76
N LEU A 249 19.14 -5.47 15.82
CA LEU A 249 20.51 -5.01 16.06
C LEU A 249 20.81 -3.69 15.33
N ALA A 250 19.89 -3.22 14.48
CA ALA A 250 20.02 -2.02 13.65
C ALA A 250 21.34 -1.92 12.85
N ARG A 251 22.02 -3.06 12.62
CA ARG A 251 23.26 -3.14 11.84
C ARG A 251 22.92 -3.24 10.35
N PRO A 252 23.58 -2.48 9.46
CA PRO A 252 23.44 -2.65 8.03
C PRO A 252 24.02 -4.00 7.59
N ALA A 253 23.37 -4.62 6.62
CA ALA A 253 23.80 -5.86 5.98
C ALA A 253 23.51 -5.78 4.48
N ALA A 254 24.16 -6.63 3.68
CA ALA A 254 23.78 -6.87 2.30
C ALA A 254 23.13 -8.26 2.21
N ILE A 255 22.02 -8.39 1.48
CA ILE A 255 21.36 -9.67 1.24
C ILE A 255 21.38 -9.97 -0.24
N LYS A 256 22.03 -11.08 -0.61
CA LYS A 256 22.01 -11.61 -1.98
C LYS A 256 20.89 -12.63 -2.11
N LEU A 257 19.94 -12.36 -3.01
CA LEU A 257 18.83 -13.22 -3.35
C LEU A 257 19.10 -13.96 -4.64
N ILE A 258 18.91 -15.27 -4.60
CA ILE A 258 19.18 -16.20 -5.68
C ILE A 258 17.89 -16.99 -5.91
N ARG A 259 17.27 -16.77 -7.07
CA ARG A 259 16.03 -17.46 -7.44
C ARG A 259 16.36 -18.73 -8.25
N PRO A 260 15.89 -19.92 -7.84
CA PRO A 260 16.19 -21.18 -8.53
C PRO A 260 15.80 -21.16 -10.03
N GLU A 261 14.76 -20.41 -10.39
CA GLU A 261 14.28 -20.28 -11.77
C GLU A 261 15.32 -19.58 -12.67
N ILE A 262 16.08 -18.62 -12.12
CA ILE A 262 17.17 -17.92 -12.83
C ILE A 262 18.33 -18.89 -13.10
N LEU A 263 18.49 -19.90 -12.25
CA LEU A 263 19.53 -20.92 -12.39
C LEU A 263 19.09 -22.11 -13.25
N GLY A 264 17.92 -22.04 -13.89
CA GLY A 264 17.45 -23.05 -14.84
C GLY A 264 16.90 -24.32 -14.19
N ALA A 265 16.46 -24.26 -12.92
CA ALA A 265 15.75 -25.38 -12.30
C ALA A 265 14.36 -25.54 -12.95
N VAL A 266 14.20 -26.59 -13.78
CA VAL A 266 12.97 -26.85 -14.55
C VAL A 266 12.01 -27.78 -13.78
N ASP A 267 12.52 -28.53 -12.81
CA ASP A 267 11.76 -29.47 -11.98
C ASP A 267 12.16 -29.39 -10.48
N GLU A 268 11.30 -29.96 -9.61
CA GLU A 268 11.50 -29.94 -8.16
C GLU A 268 12.80 -30.63 -7.72
N GLN A 269 13.26 -31.64 -8.46
CA GLN A 269 14.49 -32.37 -8.13
C GLN A 269 15.73 -31.52 -8.40
N ALA A 270 15.78 -30.81 -9.52
CA ALA A 270 16.85 -29.87 -9.83
C ALA A 270 16.90 -28.71 -8.83
N ALA A 271 15.73 -28.20 -8.41
CA ALA A 271 15.66 -27.17 -7.37
C ALA A 271 16.25 -27.66 -6.03
N GLN A 272 15.89 -28.88 -5.59
CA GLN A 272 16.43 -29.48 -4.35
C GLN A 272 17.95 -29.70 -4.41
N PHE A 273 18.47 -30.15 -5.55
CA PHE A 273 19.91 -30.30 -5.74
C PHE A 273 20.65 -28.96 -5.63
N MET A 274 20.10 -27.91 -6.23
CA MET A 274 20.65 -26.55 -6.17
C MET A 274 20.63 -25.97 -4.75
N ILE A 275 19.55 -26.20 -4.00
CA ILE A 275 19.46 -25.81 -2.59
C ILE A 275 20.54 -26.53 -1.76
N ALA A 276 20.74 -27.82 -1.96
CA ALA A 276 21.74 -28.60 -1.24
C ALA A 276 23.17 -28.10 -1.53
N ARG A 277 23.47 -27.81 -2.81
CA ARG A 277 24.75 -27.24 -3.22
C ARG A 277 24.96 -25.85 -2.60
N PHE A 278 23.97 -24.99 -2.67
CA PHE A 278 24.00 -23.66 -2.08
C PHE A 278 24.30 -23.70 -0.58
N ARG A 279 23.58 -24.54 0.18
CA ARG A 279 23.81 -24.68 1.62
C ARG A 279 25.24 -25.11 1.93
N ARG A 280 25.79 -26.04 1.14
CA ARG A 280 27.15 -26.52 1.32
C ARG A 280 28.19 -25.42 1.02
N GLU A 281 28.00 -24.67 -0.06
CA GLU A 281 28.88 -23.54 -0.41
C GLU A 281 28.79 -22.43 0.64
N ALA A 282 27.58 -22.09 1.11
CA ALA A 282 27.37 -21.10 2.16
C ALA A 282 27.99 -21.53 3.50
N GLU A 283 27.87 -22.80 3.89
CA GLU A 283 28.47 -23.32 5.11
C GLU A 283 30.01 -23.26 5.06
N VAL A 284 30.61 -23.58 3.90
CA VAL A 284 32.06 -23.45 3.71
C VAL A 284 32.48 -21.98 3.75
N ALA A 285 31.76 -21.10 3.05
CA ALA A 285 32.03 -19.66 3.03
C ALA A 285 31.92 -19.02 4.42
N SER A 286 30.95 -19.46 5.25
CA SER A 286 30.75 -18.96 6.62
C SER A 286 31.93 -19.21 7.57
N LYS A 287 32.82 -20.16 7.22
CA LYS A 287 34.00 -20.50 8.02
C LYS A 287 35.20 -19.61 7.69
N LEU A 288 35.15 -18.84 6.60
CA LEU A 288 36.20 -17.89 6.24
C LEU A 288 36.12 -16.69 7.17
N ARG A 289 37.23 -16.40 7.86
CA ARG A 289 37.37 -15.25 8.75
C ARG A 289 38.69 -14.56 8.46
N SER A 290 38.65 -13.52 7.63
CA SER A 290 39.77 -12.64 7.35
C SER A 290 39.27 -11.20 7.24
N GLN A 291 40.13 -10.24 7.57
CA GLN A 291 39.82 -8.81 7.42
C GLN A 291 39.62 -8.42 5.95
N HIS A 292 40.10 -9.24 5.01
CA HIS A 292 40.04 -8.98 3.57
C HIS A 292 39.00 -9.86 2.86
N THR A 293 38.10 -10.51 3.61
CA THR A 293 37.00 -11.34 3.07
C THR A 293 35.68 -10.87 3.64
N VAL A 294 34.64 -10.82 2.80
CA VAL A 294 33.29 -10.46 3.23
C VAL A 294 32.79 -11.48 4.25
N GLU A 295 32.39 -11.00 5.44
CA GLU A 295 31.82 -11.86 6.47
C GLU A 295 30.39 -12.25 6.14
N LEU A 296 30.09 -13.56 6.18
CA LEU A 296 28.73 -14.09 6.05
C LEU A 296 28.08 -14.16 7.44
N TYR A 297 26.96 -13.47 7.62
CA TYR A 297 26.22 -13.46 8.88
C TYR A 297 25.21 -14.59 8.96
N ASP A 298 24.50 -14.87 7.87
CA ASP A 298 23.40 -15.84 7.85
C ASP A 298 23.13 -16.33 6.42
N PHE A 299 22.44 -17.45 6.27
CA PHE A 299 21.96 -17.95 4.98
C PHE A 299 20.72 -18.83 5.15
N GLY A 300 19.88 -18.88 4.13
CA GLY A 300 18.69 -19.70 4.21
C GLY A 300 17.91 -19.81 2.91
N VAL A 301 16.71 -20.35 3.07
CA VAL A 301 15.72 -20.52 2.00
C VAL A 301 14.41 -19.93 2.51
N THR A 302 13.80 -19.05 1.73
CA THR A 302 12.48 -18.49 2.03
C THR A 302 11.38 -19.51 1.74
N GLU A 303 10.14 -19.23 2.17
CA GLU A 303 8.99 -20.12 1.92
C GLU A 303 8.67 -20.29 0.42
N ASP A 304 8.95 -19.26 -0.38
CA ASP A 304 8.83 -19.27 -1.85
C ASP A 304 10.02 -19.95 -2.55
N GLY A 305 10.96 -20.54 -1.81
CA GLY A 305 12.12 -21.27 -2.37
C GLY A 305 13.29 -20.37 -2.78
N THR A 306 13.20 -19.07 -2.58
CA THR A 306 14.30 -18.13 -2.84
C THR A 306 15.45 -18.39 -1.86
N LEU A 307 16.65 -18.61 -2.40
CA LEU A 307 17.88 -18.77 -1.63
C LEU A 307 18.41 -17.38 -1.25
N TYR A 308 18.88 -17.21 -0.01
CA TYR A 308 19.44 -15.94 0.44
C TYR A 308 20.73 -16.10 1.25
N LEU A 309 21.65 -15.15 1.04
CA LEU A 309 22.88 -14.97 1.81
C LEU A 309 22.84 -13.60 2.47
N VAL A 310 23.06 -13.53 3.77
CA VAL A 310 23.21 -12.29 4.51
C VAL A 310 24.68 -12.07 4.81
N MET A 311 25.23 -10.98 4.34
CA MET A 311 26.64 -10.67 4.39
C MET A 311 26.90 -9.25 4.89
N GLU A 312 28.15 -8.98 5.23
CA GLU A 312 28.61 -7.64 5.58
C GLU A 312 28.27 -6.62 4.50
N TYR A 313 27.73 -5.48 4.93
CA TYR A 313 27.55 -4.34 4.04
C TYR A 313 28.86 -3.55 3.97
N LEU A 314 29.49 -3.55 2.79
CA LEU A 314 30.67 -2.74 2.51
C LEU A 314 30.23 -1.38 1.96
N ASP A 315 30.59 -0.32 2.68
CA ASP A 315 30.41 1.05 2.23
C ASP A 315 31.61 1.46 1.37
N GLY A 316 31.39 1.69 0.08
CA GLY A 316 32.45 2.01 -0.87
C GLY A 316 32.12 1.59 -2.30
N MET A 317 33.18 1.47 -3.11
CA MET A 317 33.11 1.17 -4.52
C MET A 317 33.85 -0.13 -4.81
N ASP A 318 33.29 -0.97 -5.68
CA ASP A 318 33.95 -2.18 -6.16
C ASP A 318 35.13 -1.85 -7.11
N LEU A 319 36.10 -2.76 -7.20
CA LEU A 319 37.33 -2.52 -7.96
C LEU A 319 37.08 -2.36 -9.47
N GLU A 320 36.04 -3.02 -10.02
CA GLU A 320 35.68 -2.90 -11.43
C GLU A 320 35.16 -1.49 -11.73
N SER A 321 34.24 -0.99 -10.92
CA SER A 321 33.74 0.39 -11.00
C SER A 321 34.89 1.40 -10.84
N LEU A 322 35.82 1.17 -9.90
CA LEU A 322 36.97 2.04 -9.69
C LEU A 322 37.85 2.14 -10.94
N VAL A 323 38.15 1.02 -11.59
CA VAL A 323 38.96 0.98 -12.82
C VAL A 323 38.20 1.56 -14.01
N ARG A 324 36.89 1.29 -14.10
CA ARG A 324 36.05 1.83 -15.18
C ARG A 324 35.98 3.35 -15.14
N GLU A 325 35.86 3.93 -13.95
CA GLU A 325 35.76 5.38 -13.76
C GLU A 325 37.09 6.11 -13.84
N ASN A 326 38.18 5.51 -13.35
CA ASN A 326 39.48 6.19 -13.23
C ASN A 326 40.54 5.71 -14.25
N GLY A 327 40.22 4.68 -15.05
CA GLY A 327 41.18 4.02 -15.92
C GLY A 327 42.19 3.15 -15.16
N PRO A 328 43.33 2.79 -15.80
CA PRO A 328 44.37 1.99 -15.17
C PRO A 328 44.89 2.62 -13.87
N LEU A 329 44.92 1.84 -12.79
CA LEU A 329 45.37 2.32 -11.49
C LEU A 329 46.91 2.38 -11.39
N PRO A 330 47.48 3.34 -10.62
CA PRO A 330 48.92 3.38 -10.37
C PRO A 330 49.44 2.07 -9.76
N ALA A 331 50.62 1.62 -10.19
CA ALA A 331 51.21 0.34 -9.76
C ALA A 331 51.27 0.18 -8.23
N GLY A 332 51.61 1.25 -7.50
CA GLY A 332 51.63 1.23 -6.03
C GLY A 332 50.26 0.92 -5.39
N ARG A 333 49.16 1.43 -5.97
CA ARG A 333 47.80 1.14 -5.51
C ARG A 333 47.40 -0.29 -5.81
N VAL A 334 47.79 -0.81 -6.99
CA VAL A 334 47.54 -2.20 -7.38
C VAL A 334 48.26 -3.15 -6.43
N LEU A 335 49.55 -2.91 -6.16
CA LEU A 335 50.34 -3.73 -5.21
C LEU A 335 49.74 -3.73 -3.81
N PHE A 336 49.24 -2.59 -3.34
CA PHE A 336 48.56 -2.49 -2.05
C PHE A 336 47.31 -3.37 -1.98
N ILE A 337 46.47 -3.35 -3.02
CA ILE A 337 45.24 -4.16 -3.08
C ILE A 337 45.57 -5.65 -3.21
N LEU A 338 46.50 -6.03 -4.11
CA LEU A 338 46.87 -7.43 -4.32
C LEU A 338 47.45 -8.07 -3.06
N ARG A 339 48.23 -7.31 -2.27
CA ARG A 339 48.74 -7.81 -1.00
C ARG A 339 47.60 -8.19 -0.05
N GLN A 340 46.53 -7.40 0.03
CA GLN A 340 45.35 -7.71 0.85
C GLN A 340 44.66 -8.99 0.36
N VAL A 341 44.52 -9.16 -0.96
CA VAL A 341 43.95 -10.38 -1.57
C VAL A 341 44.78 -11.63 -1.25
N CYS A 342 46.11 -11.51 -1.16
CA CYS A 342 46.97 -12.62 -0.77
C CYS A 342 46.93 -12.93 0.74
N GLU A 343 46.52 -11.96 1.56
CA GLU A 343 46.33 -12.11 3.01
C GLU A 343 44.92 -12.64 3.37
N SER A 344 44.01 -12.74 2.39
CA SER A 344 42.62 -13.19 2.53
C SER A 344 42.45 -14.63 3.01
#